data_AF-A0A355FRX9-F1
#
_entry.id   AF-A0A355FRX9-F1
#
_cell.length_a   1.000
_cell.length_b   1.000
_cell.length_c   1.000
_cell.angle_alpha   90.00
_cell.angle_beta   90.00
_cell.angle_gamma   90.00
#
_symmetry.space_group_name_H-M   'P 1'
#
loop_
_entity.id
_entity.type
_entity.pdbx_description
1 polymer ?
#
loop_
_entity_poly.entity_id
_entity_poly.type
_entity_poly.pdbx_seq_one_letter_code
_entity_poly.pdbx_strand_id
1 'polypeptide(L)'
;MALAKHERTVEQKHPLLRFGKLLFSEDVYRRVGGYLLWGLLFFALAWVCGYFLLSEGALKNTWLVDKIFGIRGSDNFGMEWANRLGETFKIFKWEFNTAETFDTWGNIFLVTLKTFAHHFLIVLIFIFFLNRFKVGRFPLALFYFLLYTILTGLVVGTDSYPYPAQGLTRIGALVTFLRFGLWVWFSYTLLLASTVNWTWLQAESFTDSSWQKQGKFWSWARLVGEDKEVFIFGLLFLLVSSFAEARLIVFYGQHLF
;
A
#
# COMPACT_ATOMS: atom_id res chain seq x y z
N MET A 1 -15.79 44.14 20.27
CA MET A 1 -16.06 43.42 19.00
C MET A 1 -14.89 43.37 18.02
N ALA A 2 -14.01 44.38 17.95
CA ALA A 2 -12.83 44.37 17.07
C ALA A 2 -11.68 43.46 17.55
N LEU A 3 -11.48 43.31 18.87
CA LEU A 3 -10.45 42.42 19.45
C LEU A 3 -10.69 40.94 19.15
N ALA A 4 -11.95 40.48 19.24
CA ALA A 4 -12.33 39.09 18.95
C ALA A 4 -12.22 38.71 17.45
N LYS A 5 -12.11 39.70 16.55
CA LYS A 5 -11.91 39.48 15.11
C LYS A 5 -10.42 39.40 14.76
N HIS A 6 -9.56 40.06 15.55
CA HIS A 6 -8.12 40.04 15.37
C HIS A 6 -7.47 38.74 15.88
N GLU A 7 -8.00 38.16 16.96
CA GLU A 7 -7.52 36.85 17.45
C GLU A 7 -7.80 35.70 16.48
N ARG A 8 -8.95 35.70 15.79
CA ARG A 8 -9.29 34.67 14.77
C ARG A 8 -8.39 34.68 13.54
N THR A 9 -7.67 35.78 13.28
CA THR A 9 -6.88 35.95 12.05
C THR A 9 -5.39 35.64 12.23
N VAL A 10 -4.90 35.51 13.46
CA VAL A 10 -3.50 35.17 13.74
C VAL A 10 -3.31 33.65 13.93
N GLU A 11 -4.25 32.96 14.58
CA GLU A 11 -4.19 31.49 14.75
C GLU A 11 -4.31 30.69 13.45
N GLN A 12 -4.83 31.29 12.38
CA GLN A 12 -4.95 30.64 11.06
C GLN A 12 -3.71 30.78 10.15
N LYS A 13 -2.68 31.54 10.56
CA LYS A 13 -1.56 31.89 9.68
C LYS A 13 -0.43 30.87 9.61
N HIS A 14 -0.36 29.90 10.51
CA HIS A 14 0.70 28.90 10.45
C HIS A 14 0.33 27.73 9.53
N PRO A 15 1.04 27.52 8.42
CA PRO A 15 0.74 26.43 7.48
C PRO A 15 0.71 25.07 8.19
N LEU A 16 1.63 24.83 9.12
CA LEU A 16 1.70 23.59 9.92
C LEU A 16 0.42 23.30 10.73
N LEU A 17 -0.22 24.33 11.29
CA LEU A 17 -1.48 24.19 12.01
C LEU A 17 -2.65 23.83 11.08
N ARG A 18 -2.64 24.37 9.85
CA ARG A 18 -3.63 24.03 8.80
C ARG A 18 -3.45 22.59 8.32
N PHE A 19 -2.21 22.13 8.17
CA PHE A 19 -1.89 20.77 7.76
C PHE A 19 -2.17 19.72 8.84
N GLY A 20 -1.92 20.05 10.12
CA GLY A 20 -2.31 19.19 11.25
C GLY A 20 -3.82 18.96 11.32
N LYS A 21 -4.64 19.99 11.02
CA LYS A 21 -6.11 19.86 10.92
C LYS A 21 -6.56 18.92 9.80
N LEU A 22 -5.72 18.73 8.79
CA LEU A 22 -6.01 17.89 7.64
C LEU A 22 -5.64 16.42 7.93
N LEU A 23 -4.47 16.17 8.52
CA LEU A 23 -4.00 14.84 8.96
C LEU A 23 -4.88 14.18 10.05
N PHE A 24 -5.43 15.00 10.96
CA PHE A 24 -6.26 14.55 12.07
C PHE A 24 -7.70 15.03 11.95
N SER A 25 -8.18 15.24 10.72
CA SER A 25 -9.58 15.58 10.47
C SER A 25 -10.46 14.38 10.84
N GLU A 26 -11.67 14.65 11.35
CA GLU A 26 -12.69 13.62 11.54
C GLU A 26 -13.22 13.10 10.19
N ASP A 27 -13.31 14.00 9.21
CA ASP A 27 -13.66 13.72 7.82
C ASP A 27 -12.59 12.84 7.16
N VAL A 28 -13.01 11.66 6.71
CA VAL A 28 -12.12 10.64 6.16
C VAL A 28 -11.44 11.09 4.87
N TYR A 29 -12.14 11.84 4.02
CA TYR A 29 -11.60 12.31 2.74
C TYR A 29 -10.53 13.39 2.95
N ARG A 30 -10.75 14.29 3.91
CA ARG A 30 -9.73 15.27 4.31
C ARG A 30 -8.50 14.58 4.88
N ARG A 31 -8.70 13.57 5.74
CA ARG A 31 -7.63 12.76 6.32
C ARG A 31 -6.82 12.02 5.27
N VAL A 32 -7.48 11.37 4.30
CA VAL A 32 -6.86 10.77 3.12
C VAL A 32 -6.01 11.80 2.37
N GLY A 33 -6.57 12.97 2.06
CA GLY A 33 -5.82 14.04 1.39
C GLY A 33 -4.55 14.45 2.14
N GLY A 34 -4.57 14.41 3.47
CA GLY A 34 -3.42 14.75 4.31
C GLY A 34 -2.34 13.69 4.26
N TYR A 35 -2.73 12.42 4.37
CA TYR A 35 -1.81 11.30 4.27
C TYR A 35 -1.17 11.25 2.89
N LEU A 36 -1.94 11.52 1.83
CA LEU A 36 -1.41 11.55 0.47
C LEU A 36 -0.43 12.69 0.26
N LEU A 37 -0.79 13.92 0.66
CA LEU A 37 0.08 15.09 0.50
C LEU A 37 1.42 14.91 1.21
N TRP A 38 1.39 14.55 2.49
CA TRP A 38 2.61 14.37 3.28
C TRP A 38 3.39 13.14 2.86
N GLY A 39 2.71 12.03 2.60
CA GLY A 39 3.39 10.83 2.16
C GLY A 39 4.05 11.00 0.78
N LEU A 40 3.44 11.71 -0.18
CA LEU A 40 4.10 12.06 -1.43
C LEU A 40 5.34 12.95 -1.21
N LEU A 41 5.24 13.92 -0.30
CA LEU A 41 6.39 14.76 0.05
C LEU A 41 7.55 13.94 0.63
N PHE A 42 7.26 13.08 1.62
CA PHE A 42 8.28 12.21 2.23
C PHE A 42 8.82 11.18 1.24
N PHE A 43 7.97 10.63 0.37
CA PHE A 43 8.40 9.76 -0.70
C PHE A 43 9.37 10.48 -1.64
N ALA A 44 9.03 11.68 -2.11
CA ALA A 44 9.87 12.44 -3.03
C ALA A 44 11.22 12.80 -2.39
N LEU A 45 11.22 13.24 -1.13
CA LEU A 45 12.47 13.51 -0.39
C LEU A 45 13.32 12.25 -0.24
N ALA A 46 12.71 11.13 0.17
CA ALA A 46 13.41 9.87 0.32
C ALA A 46 13.93 9.34 -1.02
N TRP A 47 13.17 9.50 -2.10
CA TRP A 47 13.59 9.15 -3.45
C TRP A 47 14.80 9.97 -3.91
N VAL A 48 14.79 11.29 -3.72
CA VAL A 48 15.94 12.16 -4.00
C VAL A 48 17.15 11.72 -3.18
N CYS A 49 16.98 11.45 -1.88
CA CYS A 49 18.06 10.93 -1.04
C CYS A 49 18.60 9.60 -1.56
N GLY A 50 17.74 8.64 -1.90
CA GLY A 50 18.15 7.35 -2.46
C GLY A 50 18.87 7.49 -3.79
N TYR A 51 18.40 8.40 -4.65
CA TYR A 51 18.98 8.63 -5.97
C TYR A 51 20.38 9.26 -5.90
N PHE A 52 20.58 10.28 -5.07
CA PHE A 52 21.84 11.03 -5.03
C PHE A 52 22.84 10.53 -3.98
N LEU A 53 22.38 9.90 -2.89
CA LEU A 53 23.24 9.56 -1.75
C LEU A 53 23.57 8.07 -1.66
N LEU A 54 22.80 7.19 -2.30
CA LEU A 54 22.98 5.74 -2.22
C LEU A 54 23.42 5.13 -3.56
N SER A 55 24.11 3.99 -3.49
CA SER A 55 24.48 3.22 -4.67
C SER A 55 23.28 2.53 -5.30
N GLU A 56 23.39 2.23 -6.60
CA GLU A 56 22.39 1.45 -7.33
C GLU A 56 22.25 0.06 -6.71
N GLY A 57 21.02 -0.41 -6.56
CA GLY A 57 20.71 -1.70 -5.97
C GLY A 57 21.05 -1.84 -4.47
N ALA A 58 21.35 -0.74 -3.77
CA ALA A 58 21.75 -0.79 -2.35
C ALA A 58 20.75 -1.52 -1.43
N LEU A 59 19.47 -1.56 -1.81
CA LEU A 59 18.39 -2.19 -1.04
C LEU A 59 17.83 -3.46 -1.71
N LYS A 60 18.45 -3.95 -2.79
CA LYS A 60 17.91 -5.05 -3.61
C LYS A 60 17.73 -6.36 -2.86
N ASN A 61 18.64 -6.67 -1.92
CA ASN A 61 18.62 -7.90 -1.13
C ASN A 61 17.99 -7.71 0.26
N THR A 62 17.07 -6.75 0.39
CA THR A 62 16.39 -6.47 1.66
C THR A 62 14.96 -6.99 1.61
N TRP A 63 14.39 -7.23 2.80
CA TRP A 63 12.98 -7.61 2.98
C TRP A 63 11.98 -6.54 2.51
N LEU A 64 12.46 -5.36 2.07
CA LEU A 64 11.64 -4.33 1.44
C LEU A 64 11.26 -4.70 0.01
N VAL A 65 12.03 -5.58 -0.61
CA VAL A 65 11.89 -6.00 -2.01
C VAL A 65 11.36 -7.43 -2.09
N ASP A 66 11.79 -8.31 -1.18
CA ASP A 66 11.36 -9.72 -1.15
C ASP A 66 9.98 -9.91 -0.53
N LYS A 67 9.10 -10.66 -1.21
CA LYS A 67 7.74 -10.96 -0.73
C LYS A 67 7.65 -12.28 0.02
N ILE A 68 6.89 -12.30 1.12
CA ILE A 68 6.68 -13.47 2.01
C ILE A 68 6.15 -14.70 1.26
N PHE A 69 5.18 -14.53 0.37
CA PHE A 69 4.55 -15.65 -0.37
C PHE A 69 5.21 -15.93 -1.73
N GLY A 70 6.34 -15.27 -2.02
CA GLY A 70 6.99 -15.31 -3.32
C GLY A 70 6.16 -14.68 -4.45
N ILE A 71 6.77 -14.63 -5.63
CA ILE A 71 6.20 -14.05 -6.85
C ILE A 71 6.00 -15.06 -7.98
N ARG A 72 6.45 -16.31 -7.78
CA ARG A 72 6.42 -17.35 -8.82
C ARG A 72 5.03 -18.00 -8.96
N GLY A 73 4.64 -18.20 -10.22
CA GLY A 73 3.51 -19.05 -10.61
C GLY A 73 3.81 -20.54 -10.46
N SER A 74 3.03 -21.37 -11.13
CA SER A 74 3.24 -22.81 -11.28
C SER A 74 3.68 -23.14 -12.70
N ASP A 75 4.73 -23.93 -12.83
CA ASP A 75 5.37 -24.26 -14.12
C ASP A 75 4.60 -25.33 -14.91
N ASN A 76 3.72 -26.09 -14.24
CA ASN A 76 2.97 -27.19 -14.85
C ASN A 76 1.46 -26.94 -14.91
N PHE A 77 0.99 -25.74 -14.58
CA PHE A 77 -0.44 -25.48 -14.40
C PHE A 77 -1.24 -25.71 -15.70
N GLY A 78 -0.73 -25.25 -16.83
CA GLY A 78 -1.34 -25.45 -18.14
C GLY A 78 -1.38 -26.92 -18.55
N MET A 79 -0.26 -27.64 -18.40
CA MET A 79 -0.19 -29.07 -18.72
C MET A 79 -1.10 -29.92 -17.83
N GLU A 80 -1.21 -29.60 -16.54
CA GLU A 80 -2.13 -30.29 -15.63
C GLU A 80 -3.59 -30.14 -16.08
N TRP A 81 -3.98 -28.95 -16.51
CA TRP A 81 -5.35 -28.69 -16.99
C TRP A 81 -5.59 -29.22 -18.41
N ALA A 82 -4.59 -29.19 -19.29
CA ALA A 82 -4.67 -29.80 -20.62
C ALA A 82 -4.89 -31.32 -20.52
N ASN A 83 -4.23 -32.00 -19.58
CA ASN A 83 -4.46 -33.43 -19.32
C ASN A 83 -5.87 -33.74 -18.81
N ARG A 84 -6.57 -32.76 -18.21
CA ARG A 84 -7.92 -32.94 -17.64
C ARG A 84 -9.04 -32.51 -18.58
N LEU A 85 -8.82 -31.45 -19.36
CA LEU A 85 -9.84 -30.84 -20.22
C LEU A 85 -9.62 -31.12 -21.71
N GLY A 86 -8.47 -31.71 -22.08
CA GLY A 86 -8.03 -31.86 -23.47
C GLY A 86 -7.21 -30.66 -23.96
N GLU A 87 -6.70 -30.76 -25.19
CA GLU A 87 -5.86 -29.71 -25.81
C GLU A 87 -6.58 -28.36 -25.96
N THR A 88 -7.89 -28.41 -26.24
CA THR A 88 -8.74 -27.21 -26.34
C THR A 88 -10.00 -27.35 -25.51
N PHE A 89 -10.52 -26.21 -25.05
CA PHE A 89 -11.81 -26.13 -24.38
C PHE A 89 -12.63 -24.97 -24.95
N LYS A 90 -13.96 -25.10 -24.89
CA LYS A 90 -14.88 -24.09 -25.44
C LYS A 90 -15.60 -23.36 -24.32
N ILE A 91 -15.54 -22.02 -24.36
CA ILE A 91 -16.45 -21.16 -23.58
C ILE A 91 -17.36 -20.45 -24.58
N PHE A 92 -18.66 -20.72 -24.49
CA PHE A 92 -19.66 -20.27 -25.47
C PHE A 92 -19.30 -20.69 -26.90
N LYS A 93 -18.91 -19.73 -27.76
CA LYS A 93 -18.54 -19.95 -29.17
C LYS A 93 -17.03 -19.84 -29.42
N TRP A 94 -16.24 -19.64 -28.38
CA TRP A 94 -14.81 -19.38 -28.47
C TRP A 94 -14.04 -20.63 -28.05
N GLU A 95 -13.05 -21.00 -28.85
CA GLU A 95 -12.17 -22.15 -28.59
C GLU A 95 -10.82 -21.64 -28.10
N PHE A 96 -10.37 -22.18 -26.97
CA PHE A 96 -9.14 -21.76 -26.29
C PHE A 96 -8.19 -22.94 -26.19
N ASN A 97 -6.89 -22.69 -26.38
CA ASN A 97 -5.85 -23.65 -26.03
C ASN A 97 -5.79 -23.78 -24.50
N THR A 98 -6.00 -24.99 -23.98
CA THR A 98 -6.06 -25.23 -22.54
C THR A 98 -4.73 -24.89 -21.87
N ALA A 99 -3.61 -25.43 -22.38
CA ALA A 99 -2.31 -25.22 -21.76
C ALA A 99 -1.94 -23.73 -21.70
N GLU A 100 -2.01 -23.03 -22.83
CA GLU A 100 -1.66 -21.61 -22.93
C GLU A 100 -2.54 -20.73 -22.04
N THR A 101 -3.85 -20.99 -22.01
CA THR A 101 -4.81 -20.19 -21.24
C THR A 101 -4.57 -20.34 -19.74
N PHE A 102 -4.36 -21.57 -19.26
CA PHE A 102 -4.11 -21.82 -17.84
C PHE A 102 -2.69 -21.41 -17.43
N ASP A 103 -1.67 -21.62 -18.27
CA ASP A 103 -0.31 -21.14 -18.00
C ASP A 103 -0.24 -19.61 -17.93
N THR A 104 -1.07 -18.91 -18.70
CA THR A 104 -1.10 -17.44 -18.66
C THR A 104 -2.07 -16.94 -17.58
N TRP A 105 -3.37 -17.13 -17.77
CA TRP A 105 -4.39 -16.53 -16.90
C TRP A 105 -4.55 -17.24 -15.57
N GLY A 106 -4.31 -18.55 -15.54
CA GLY A 106 -4.26 -19.31 -14.30
C GLY A 106 -3.11 -18.87 -13.41
N ASN A 107 -1.91 -18.70 -13.97
CA ASN A 107 -0.77 -18.15 -13.22
C ASN A 107 -0.98 -16.69 -12.81
N ILE A 108 -1.55 -15.84 -13.67
CA ILE A 108 -1.93 -14.47 -13.28
C ILE A 108 -2.85 -14.50 -12.06
N PHE A 109 -3.86 -15.36 -12.06
CA PHE A 109 -4.78 -15.48 -10.93
C PHE A 109 -4.06 -15.97 -9.66
N LEU A 110 -3.23 -17.01 -9.75
CA LEU A 110 -2.46 -17.54 -8.62
C LEU A 110 -1.50 -16.50 -8.04
N VAL A 111 -0.72 -15.82 -8.87
CA VAL A 111 0.22 -14.77 -8.45
C VAL A 111 -0.53 -13.56 -7.88
N THR A 112 -1.71 -13.23 -8.42
CA THR A 112 -2.59 -12.18 -7.87
C THR A 112 -2.99 -12.53 -6.45
N LEU A 113 -3.43 -13.77 -6.19
CA LEU A 113 -3.82 -14.20 -4.85
C LEU A 113 -2.65 -14.18 -3.86
N LYS A 114 -1.46 -14.66 -4.27
CA LYS A 114 -0.25 -14.61 -3.44
C LYS A 114 0.15 -13.17 -3.09
N THR A 115 0.14 -12.29 -4.09
CA THR A 115 0.48 -10.87 -3.94
C THR A 115 -0.54 -10.16 -3.06
N PHE A 116 -1.84 -10.40 -3.28
CA PHE A 116 -2.90 -9.85 -2.46
C PHE A 116 -2.79 -10.35 -1.01
N ALA A 117 -2.59 -11.65 -0.80
CA ALA A 117 -2.41 -12.22 0.54
C ALA A 117 -1.20 -11.62 1.27
N HIS A 118 -0.08 -11.39 0.56
CA HIS A 118 1.09 -10.71 1.10
C HIS A 118 0.75 -9.31 1.60
N HIS A 119 0.17 -8.48 0.73
CA HIS A 119 -0.14 -7.11 1.10
C HIS A 119 -1.28 -7.03 2.12
N PHE A 120 -2.25 -7.93 2.07
CA PHE A 120 -3.32 -8.02 3.04
C PHE A 120 -2.78 -8.41 4.42
N LEU A 121 -1.84 -9.34 4.51
CA LEU A 121 -1.16 -9.68 5.76
C LEU A 121 -0.43 -8.46 6.35
N ILE A 122 0.27 -7.70 5.51
CA ILE A 122 0.90 -6.44 5.91
C ILE A 122 -0.14 -5.45 6.46
N VAL A 123 -1.27 -5.29 5.77
CA VAL A 123 -2.37 -4.42 6.24
C VAL A 123 -2.91 -4.89 7.59
N LEU A 124 -3.15 -6.19 7.77
CA LEU A 124 -3.66 -6.74 9.03
C LEU A 124 -2.73 -6.42 10.21
N ILE A 125 -1.42 -6.64 10.04
CA ILE A 125 -0.42 -6.49 11.10
C ILE A 125 -0.03 -5.04 11.32
N PHE A 126 0.30 -4.32 10.26
CA PHE A 126 0.93 -3.00 10.36
C PHE A 126 -0.05 -1.83 10.22
N ILE A 127 -1.25 -2.06 9.67
CA ILE A 127 -2.28 -1.03 9.60
C ILE A 127 -3.34 -1.29 10.66
N PHE A 128 -4.09 -2.39 10.56
CA PHE A 128 -5.24 -2.62 11.44
C PHE A 128 -4.82 -2.84 12.89
N PHE A 129 -3.82 -3.69 13.13
CA PHE A 129 -3.33 -3.94 14.49
C PHE A 129 -2.59 -2.73 15.08
N LEU A 130 -1.77 -2.00 14.32
CA LEU A 130 -1.12 -0.79 14.85
C LEU A 130 -2.09 0.39 15.04
N ASN A 131 -3.18 0.50 14.26
CA ASN A 131 -4.24 1.50 14.50
C ASN A 131 -4.98 1.30 15.83
N ARG A 132 -4.81 0.13 16.46
CA ARG A 132 -5.30 -0.14 17.82
C ARG A 132 -4.59 0.69 18.88
N PHE A 133 -3.43 1.27 18.57
CA PHE A 133 -2.62 2.00 19.52
C PHE A 133 -2.41 3.44 19.03
N LYS A 134 -2.65 4.42 19.90
CA LYS A 134 -2.42 5.84 19.63
C LYS A 134 -1.51 6.47 20.68
N VAL A 135 -0.72 7.44 20.26
CA VAL A 135 -0.01 8.38 21.14
C VAL A 135 -0.47 9.79 20.78
N GLY A 136 -1.17 10.45 21.71
CA GLY A 136 -1.92 11.66 21.41
C GLY A 136 -2.88 11.42 20.25
N ARG A 137 -2.76 12.20 19.17
CA ARG A 137 -3.58 12.03 17.94
C ARG A 137 -2.98 11.06 16.92
N PHE A 138 -1.75 10.59 17.13
CA PHE A 138 -1.02 9.79 16.15
C PHE A 138 -1.25 8.30 16.37
N PRO A 139 -1.89 7.59 15.42
CA PRO A 139 -1.94 6.13 15.46
C PRO A 139 -0.57 5.52 15.12
N LEU A 140 -0.22 4.40 15.75
CA LEU A 140 1.05 3.72 15.46
C LEU A 140 1.16 3.26 14.01
N ALA A 141 0.03 2.98 13.35
CA ALA A 141 0.03 2.63 11.93
C ALA A 141 0.46 3.81 11.02
N LEU A 142 0.26 5.07 11.44
CA LEU A 142 0.73 6.23 10.68
C LEU A 142 2.26 6.33 10.73
N PHE A 143 2.90 5.94 11.84
CA PHE A 143 4.35 5.81 11.92
C PHE A 143 4.87 4.73 10.99
N TYR A 144 4.23 3.56 11.00
CA TYR A 144 4.55 2.51 10.05
C TYR A 144 4.39 2.98 8.61
N PHE A 145 3.28 3.62 8.28
CA PHE A 145 3.02 4.10 6.92
C PHE A 145 4.05 5.14 6.46
N LEU A 146 4.47 6.04 7.35
CA LEU A 146 5.53 6.99 7.07
C LEU A 146 6.87 6.29 6.82
N LEU A 147 7.25 5.33 7.68
CA LEU A 147 8.45 4.54 7.50
C LEU A 147 8.43 3.76 6.19
N TYR A 148 7.31 3.05 5.91
CA TYR A 148 7.09 2.34 4.66
C TYR A 148 7.23 3.27 3.44
N THR A 149 6.67 4.48 3.52
CA THR A 149 6.76 5.48 2.45
C THR A 149 8.19 5.92 2.18
N ILE A 150 8.96 6.19 3.25
CA ILE A 150 10.38 6.58 3.15
C ILE A 150 11.20 5.43 2.56
N LEU A 151 11.04 4.21 3.10
CA LEU A 151 11.77 3.04 2.64
C LEU A 151 11.45 2.71 1.17
N THR A 152 10.18 2.83 0.78
CA THR A 152 9.78 2.67 -0.63
C THR A 152 10.40 3.73 -1.52
N GLY A 153 10.44 5.00 -1.08
CA GLY A 153 11.13 6.08 -1.79
C GLY A 153 12.61 5.77 -2.01
N LEU A 154 13.31 5.27 -0.98
CA LEU A 154 14.72 4.86 -1.09
C LEU A 154 14.90 3.67 -2.04
N VAL A 155 14.04 2.66 -1.98
CA VAL A 155 14.08 1.49 -2.88
C VAL A 155 13.93 1.93 -4.34
N VAL A 156 12.98 2.83 -4.62
CA VAL A 156 12.76 3.37 -5.97
C VAL A 156 13.92 4.27 -6.40
N GLY A 157 14.46 5.10 -5.50
CA GLY A 157 15.58 5.99 -5.80
C GLY A 157 16.88 5.25 -6.11
N THR A 158 17.07 4.07 -5.51
CA THR A 158 18.23 3.20 -5.71
C THR A 158 18.07 2.19 -6.85
N ASP A 159 16.92 2.14 -7.54
CA ASP A 159 16.61 1.09 -8.51
C ASP A 159 16.79 -0.33 -7.95
N SER A 160 16.37 -0.51 -6.69
CA SER A 160 16.51 -1.79 -6.00
C SER A 160 15.37 -2.76 -6.33
N TYR A 161 14.38 -2.34 -7.14
CA TYR A 161 13.23 -3.18 -7.49
C TYR A 161 13.55 -4.07 -8.69
N PRO A 162 13.33 -5.40 -8.61
CA PRO A 162 13.65 -6.35 -9.67
C PRO A 162 12.55 -6.34 -10.74
N TYR A 163 12.39 -5.24 -11.47
CA TYR A 163 11.58 -5.22 -12.68
C TYR A 163 12.46 -5.00 -13.90
N PRO A 164 12.12 -5.60 -15.06
CA PRO A 164 12.92 -5.45 -16.26
C PRO A 164 13.02 -3.96 -16.61
N ALA A 165 14.25 -3.48 -16.80
CA ALA A 165 14.53 -2.08 -17.06
C ALA A 165 13.80 -1.62 -18.33
N GLN A 166 12.75 -0.82 -18.17
CA GLN A 166 12.12 -0.11 -19.27
C GLN A 166 12.88 1.20 -19.51
N GLY A 167 14.11 1.11 -20.04
CA GLY A 167 14.95 2.27 -20.38
C GLY A 167 16.00 2.63 -19.33
N LEU A 168 16.27 3.93 -19.14
CA LEU A 168 17.24 4.45 -18.15
C LEU A 168 16.94 3.87 -16.75
N THR A 169 17.87 3.11 -16.19
CA THR A 169 17.70 2.19 -15.04
C THR A 169 16.87 2.79 -13.90
N ARG A 170 17.27 3.95 -13.37
CA ARG A 170 16.59 4.60 -12.22
C ARG A 170 15.28 5.32 -12.55
N ILE A 171 15.11 5.79 -13.78
CA ILE A 171 13.84 6.38 -14.24
C ILE A 171 12.81 5.26 -14.48
N GLY A 172 13.27 4.10 -14.95
CA GLY A 172 12.47 2.89 -15.10
C GLY A 172 11.82 2.45 -13.79
N ALA A 173 12.58 2.42 -12.68
CA ALA A 173 12.03 2.12 -11.34
C ALA A 173 10.93 3.10 -10.90
N LEU A 174 11.08 4.39 -11.20
CA LEU A 174 10.07 5.39 -10.86
C LEU A 174 8.78 5.17 -11.66
N VAL A 175 8.88 4.88 -12.96
CA VAL A 175 7.72 4.58 -13.82
C VAL A 175 6.99 3.33 -13.32
N THR A 176 7.75 2.31 -12.98
CA THR A 176 7.31 1.05 -12.37
C THR A 176 6.57 1.32 -11.04
N PHE A 177 7.16 2.09 -10.12
CA PHE A 177 6.46 2.52 -8.89
C PHE A 177 5.16 3.28 -9.18
N LEU A 178 5.18 4.27 -10.08
CA LEU A 178 3.99 5.04 -10.45
C LEU A 178 2.88 4.14 -11.01
N ARG A 179 3.23 3.05 -11.69
CA ARG A 179 2.28 2.13 -12.31
C ARG A 179 1.56 1.21 -11.33
N PHE A 180 2.22 0.74 -10.27
CA PHE A 180 1.60 -0.21 -9.31
C PHE A 180 1.98 0.04 -7.84
N GLY A 181 3.22 0.42 -7.55
CA GLY A 181 3.65 0.73 -6.17
C GLY A 181 2.82 1.87 -5.57
N LEU A 182 2.47 2.86 -6.39
CA LEU A 182 1.57 3.95 -6.04
C LEU A 182 0.16 3.46 -5.71
N TRP A 183 -0.34 2.42 -6.40
CA TRP A 183 -1.67 1.87 -6.13
C TRP A 183 -1.71 1.09 -4.81
N VAL A 184 -0.67 0.32 -4.50
CA VAL A 184 -0.52 -0.35 -3.20
C VAL A 184 -0.40 0.69 -2.09
N TRP A 185 0.46 1.69 -2.28
CA TRP A 185 0.65 2.78 -1.32
C TRP A 185 -0.63 3.60 -1.11
N PHE A 186 -1.38 3.87 -2.18
CA PHE A 186 -2.68 4.53 -2.12
C PHE A 186 -3.70 3.68 -1.37
N SER A 187 -3.78 2.38 -1.66
CA SER A 187 -4.62 1.44 -0.91
C SER A 187 -4.31 1.46 0.59
N TYR A 188 -3.04 1.41 0.97
CA TYR A 188 -2.62 1.50 2.38
C TYR A 188 -3.06 2.80 3.01
N THR A 189 -2.99 3.92 2.27
CA THR A 189 -3.47 5.21 2.73
C THR A 189 -4.96 5.19 3.04
N LEU A 190 -5.79 4.63 2.15
CA LEU A 190 -7.24 4.54 2.34
C LEU A 190 -7.58 3.65 3.54
N LEU A 191 -6.92 2.50 3.66
CA LEU A 191 -7.12 1.55 4.76
C LEU A 191 -6.68 2.14 6.10
N LEU A 192 -5.57 2.88 6.13
CA LEU A 192 -5.12 3.61 7.31
C LEU A 192 -6.13 4.68 7.74
N ALA A 193 -6.59 5.51 6.80
CA ALA A 193 -7.49 6.62 7.07
C ALA A 193 -8.89 6.17 7.53
N SER A 194 -9.42 5.10 6.95
CA SER A 194 -10.74 4.56 7.31
C SER A 194 -10.75 3.78 8.62
N THR A 195 -9.58 3.30 9.09
CA THR A 195 -9.48 2.48 10.31
C THR A 195 -8.82 3.20 11.48
N VAL A 196 -8.53 4.50 11.36
CA VAL A 196 -7.87 5.28 12.41
C VAL A 196 -8.64 5.28 13.74
N ASN A 197 -9.96 5.14 13.68
CA ASN A 197 -10.85 5.14 14.85
C ASN A 197 -10.96 3.78 15.53
N TRP A 198 -10.27 2.75 15.03
CA TRP A 198 -10.19 1.45 15.67
C TRP A 198 -9.24 1.44 16.87
N THR A 199 -9.28 2.46 17.72
CA THR A 199 -8.36 2.60 18.84
C THR A 199 -8.79 1.71 20.01
N TRP A 200 -7.83 0.97 20.56
CA TRP A 200 -7.99 0.20 21.78
C TRP A 200 -7.31 0.90 22.96
N LEU A 201 -6.04 1.26 22.81
CA LEU A 201 -5.23 1.93 23.82
C LEU A 201 -4.70 3.27 23.29
N GLN A 202 -4.66 4.27 24.15
CA GLN A 202 -4.12 5.58 23.85
C GLN A 202 -3.30 6.11 25.01
N ALA A 203 -2.06 6.54 24.74
CA ALA A 203 -1.26 7.34 25.67
C ALA A 203 -1.40 8.83 25.34
N GLU A 204 -1.27 9.71 26.33
CA GLU A 204 -1.39 11.16 26.10
C GLU A 204 -0.20 11.73 25.32
N SER A 205 1.00 11.22 25.59
CA SER A 205 2.26 11.68 24.96
C SER A 205 3.29 10.56 24.84
N PHE A 206 4.34 10.77 24.05
CA PHE A 206 5.45 9.80 23.89
C PHE A 206 6.30 9.63 25.15
N THR A 207 6.25 10.59 26.05
CA THR A 207 6.97 10.58 27.33
C THR A 207 6.14 10.00 28.46
N ASP A 208 4.84 9.83 28.25
CA ASP A 208 3.94 9.23 29.22
C ASP A 208 3.81 7.73 28.97
N SER A 209 3.92 6.96 30.04
CA SER A 209 3.77 5.49 30.02
C SER A 209 2.34 5.04 30.35
N SER A 210 1.45 5.99 30.67
CA SER A 210 0.07 5.70 31.05
C SER A 210 -0.82 5.42 29.82
N TRP A 211 -0.97 4.15 29.46
CA TRP A 211 -1.90 3.72 28.41
C TRP A 211 -3.32 3.67 28.94
N GLN A 212 -4.20 4.51 28.41
CA GLN A 212 -5.62 4.54 28.73
C GLN A 212 -6.42 3.72 27.73
N LYS A 213 -7.37 2.92 28.23
CA LYS A 213 -8.25 2.10 27.40
C LYS A 213 -9.40 2.94 26.84
N GLN A 214 -9.46 3.06 25.51
CA GLN A 214 -10.50 3.81 24.78
C GLN A 214 -11.56 2.90 24.16
N GLY A 215 -11.27 1.60 23.97
CA GLY A 215 -12.15 0.66 23.29
C GLY A 215 -11.97 -0.80 23.71
N LYS A 216 -12.56 -1.73 22.95
CA LYS A 216 -12.38 -3.18 23.16
C LYS A 216 -11.43 -3.74 22.12
N PHE A 217 -10.42 -4.53 22.52
CA PHE A 217 -9.40 -5.07 21.62
C PHE A 217 -9.93 -5.87 20.42
N TRP A 218 -11.01 -6.64 20.60
CA TRP A 218 -11.62 -7.44 19.54
C TRP A 218 -12.86 -6.80 18.88
N SER A 219 -13.16 -5.52 19.18
CA SER A 219 -14.21 -4.82 18.45
C SER A 219 -13.64 -4.09 17.24
N TRP A 220 -13.99 -4.58 16.07
CA TRP A 220 -13.97 -3.80 14.83
C TRP A 220 -15.01 -2.69 15.03
N ALA A 221 -14.56 -1.44 15.18
CA ALA A 221 -15.52 -0.35 15.28
C ALA A 221 -16.36 -0.38 14.00
N ARG A 222 -17.68 -0.31 14.14
CA ARG A 222 -18.59 -0.42 13.01
C ARG A 222 -18.20 0.67 12.01
N LEU A 223 -17.75 0.28 10.82
CA LEU A 223 -17.53 1.23 9.73
C LEU A 223 -18.92 1.73 9.29
N VAL A 224 -19.12 3.04 9.35
CA VAL A 224 -20.39 3.69 9.00
C VAL A 224 -20.10 4.82 8.02
N GLY A 225 -21.01 5.04 7.08
CA GLY A 225 -20.92 6.13 6.10
C GLY A 225 -19.63 6.07 5.28
N GLU A 226 -18.97 7.23 5.17
CA GLU A 226 -17.80 7.45 4.32
C GLU A 226 -16.59 6.57 4.70
N ASP A 227 -16.39 6.27 5.99
CA ASP A 227 -15.30 5.38 6.43
C ASP A 227 -15.44 3.98 5.82
N LYS A 228 -16.68 3.48 5.66
CA LYS A 228 -16.95 2.18 5.03
C LYS A 228 -16.62 2.21 3.54
N GLU A 229 -16.98 3.30 2.85
CA GLU A 229 -16.70 3.46 1.42
C GLU A 229 -15.20 3.50 1.17
N VAL A 230 -14.47 4.34 1.91
CA VAL A 230 -13.01 4.45 1.83
C VAL A 230 -12.32 3.12 2.18
N PHE A 231 -12.84 2.37 3.16
CA PHE A 231 -12.33 1.04 3.48
C PHE A 231 -12.49 0.05 2.33
N ILE A 232 -13.68 -0.02 1.73
CA ILE A 232 -13.96 -0.89 0.58
C ILE A 232 -13.09 -0.51 -0.61
N PHE A 233 -12.97 0.79 -0.91
CA PHE A 233 -12.08 1.25 -1.96
C PHE A 233 -10.62 0.87 -1.66
N GLY A 234 -10.17 1.02 -0.42
CA GLY A 234 -8.85 0.55 0.00
C GLY A 234 -8.60 -0.91 -0.37
N LEU A 235 -9.53 -1.82 -0.05
CA LEU A 235 -9.42 -3.24 -0.39
C LEU A 235 -9.48 -3.50 -1.91
N LEU A 236 -10.34 -2.79 -2.64
CA LEU A 236 -10.44 -2.91 -4.09
C LEU A 236 -9.17 -2.44 -4.80
N PHE A 237 -8.60 -1.30 -4.39
CA PHE A 237 -7.30 -0.84 -4.89
C PHE A 237 -6.17 -1.82 -4.57
N LEU A 238 -6.24 -2.50 -3.41
CA LEU A 238 -5.28 -3.55 -3.06
C LEU A 238 -5.37 -4.75 -4.01
N LEU A 239 -6.60 -5.16 -4.34
CA LEU A 239 -6.84 -6.26 -5.26
C LEU A 239 -6.42 -5.91 -6.69
N VAL A 240 -6.80 -4.72 -7.17
CA VAL A 240 -6.47 -4.25 -8.52
C VAL A 240 -4.96 -4.07 -8.68
N SER A 241 -4.27 -3.52 -7.67
CA SER A 241 -2.80 -3.41 -7.70
C SER A 241 -2.12 -4.78 -7.73
N SER A 242 -2.60 -5.74 -6.93
CA SER A 242 -2.09 -7.11 -6.92
C SER A 242 -2.27 -7.81 -8.26
N PHE A 243 -3.41 -7.57 -8.93
CA PHE A 243 -3.67 -8.11 -10.27
C PHE A 243 -2.79 -7.48 -11.34
N ALA A 244 -2.63 -6.15 -11.30
CA ALA A 244 -1.77 -5.43 -12.23
C ALA A 244 -0.31 -5.89 -12.11
N GLU A 245 0.16 -6.10 -10.88
CA GLU A 245 1.49 -6.60 -10.59
C GLU A 245 1.68 -8.05 -11.09
N ALA A 246 0.73 -8.94 -10.78
CA ALA A 246 0.76 -10.32 -11.22
C ALA A 246 0.81 -10.45 -12.75
N ARG A 247 0.05 -9.63 -13.48
CA ARG A 247 0.13 -9.57 -14.94
C ARG A 247 1.53 -9.23 -15.41
N LEU A 248 2.19 -8.27 -14.78
CA LEU A 248 3.54 -7.87 -15.20
C LEU A 248 4.55 -8.99 -14.94
N ILE A 249 4.48 -9.62 -13.77
CA ILE A 249 5.32 -10.77 -13.40
C ILE A 249 5.16 -11.92 -14.42
N VAL A 250 3.90 -12.23 -14.78
CA VAL A 250 3.60 -13.34 -15.71
C VAL A 250 3.99 -13.01 -17.14
N PHE A 251 3.58 -11.84 -17.67
CA PHE A 251 3.82 -11.47 -19.07
C PHE A 251 5.28 -11.05 -19.35
N TYR A 252 6.00 -10.50 -18.38
CA TYR A 252 7.38 -10.00 -18.56
C TYR A 252 8.46 -10.90 -17.92
N GLY A 253 8.14 -12.15 -17.58
CA GLY A 253 9.14 -13.20 -17.47
C GLY A 253 9.74 -13.46 -16.08
N GLN A 254 8.92 -13.60 -15.04
CA GLN A 254 9.37 -14.19 -13.76
C GLN A 254 8.85 -15.61 -13.49
N HIS A 255 8.28 -16.29 -14.48
CA HIS A 255 8.17 -17.75 -14.46
C HIS A 255 9.50 -18.44 -14.82
N LEU A 256 10.46 -17.71 -15.40
CA LEU A 256 11.60 -18.32 -16.09
C LEU A 256 12.92 -18.31 -15.31
N PHE A 257 13.03 -17.64 -14.15
CA PHE A 257 14.27 -17.62 -13.35
C PHE A 257 14.06 -17.57 -11.83
#